data_AF-A0A2S5DMD0-F1
#
_entry.id   AF-A0A2S5DMD0-F1
#
_cell.length_a   1.000
_cell.length_b   1.000
_cell.length_c   1.000
_cell.angle_alpha   90.00
_cell.angle_beta   90.00
_cell.angle_gamma   90.00
#
_symmetry.space_group_name_H-M   'P 1'
#
loop_
_entity.id
_entity.type
_entity.pdbx_description
1 polymer ?
#
loop_
_entity_poly.entity_id
_entity_poly.type
_entity_poly.pdbx_seq_one_letter_code
_entity_poly.pdbx_strand_id
1 'polypeptide(L)'
;MNHQIVSKFFDTSERYFAGVGDLAMLPINVHLSGERRLTTSAADSVAALRDVLRPYRFRFVDERELQDGIEKVLAGSLRGYKREAVLGPADRPDFLLDDGVAIEVKVDGSLAELLRQVSRYASHDSVRAILVVGTPYWIAKIPSEIGGKPLVGLRLVASLL
;
A
#
# COMPACT_ATOMS: atom_id res chain seq x y z
N MET A 1 -23.53 -3.66 -41.62
CA MET A 1 -24.25 -2.43 -41.19
C MET A 1 -25.01 -2.77 -39.92
N ASN A 2 -24.92 -2.06 -38.79
CA ASN A 2 -23.87 -1.25 -38.19
C ASN A 2 -24.19 -1.29 -36.68
N HIS A 3 -23.18 -1.46 -35.82
CA HIS A 3 -23.27 -1.45 -34.36
C HIS A 3 -23.57 -0.05 -33.83
N GLN A 4 -24.24 0.05 -32.66
CA GLN A 4 -23.86 1.07 -31.65
C GLN A 4 -24.32 0.70 -30.24
N ILE A 5 -23.33 0.49 -29.37
CA ILE A 5 -23.40 0.41 -27.91
C ILE A 5 -23.14 1.82 -27.37
N VAL A 6 -23.91 2.25 -26.37
CA VAL A 6 -23.84 3.57 -25.76
C VAL A 6 -22.75 3.59 -24.69
N SER A 7 -21.69 4.38 -24.88
CA SER A 7 -20.73 4.76 -23.84
C SER A 7 -21.10 6.14 -23.28
N LYS A 8 -20.97 6.33 -21.97
CA LYS A 8 -20.94 7.66 -21.35
C LYS A 8 -19.56 7.85 -20.72
N PHE A 9 -18.76 8.68 -21.39
CA PHE A 9 -17.47 9.19 -20.91
C PHE A 9 -17.69 10.44 -20.05
N PHE A 10 -16.86 10.56 -19.02
CA PHE A 10 -16.70 11.76 -18.17
C PHE A 10 -16.03 12.89 -18.95
N ASP A 11 -16.47 14.12 -18.65
CA ASP A 11 -16.01 15.41 -19.18
C ASP A 11 -14.78 15.90 -18.39
N THR A 12 -13.73 16.31 -19.11
CA THR A 12 -12.53 16.94 -18.55
C THR A 12 -12.23 18.22 -19.32
N SER A 13 -12.58 19.38 -18.76
CA SER A 13 -11.91 20.65 -19.07
C SER A 13 -12.15 21.70 -17.97
N GLU A 14 -11.09 22.13 -17.28
CA GLU A 14 -10.62 23.52 -17.25
C GLU A 14 -9.53 23.78 -16.17
N ARG A 15 -8.29 23.94 -16.68
CA ARG A 15 -7.25 24.95 -16.39
C ARG A 15 -6.91 25.31 -14.92
N TYR A 16 -5.62 25.22 -14.56
CA TYR A 16 -4.74 26.40 -14.43
C TYR A 16 -3.24 26.00 -14.46
N PHE A 17 -2.47 26.77 -15.25
CA PHE A 17 -1.04 26.67 -15.54
C PHE A 17 -0.22 27.62 -14.65
N ALA A 18 0.96 27.19 -14.19
CA ALA A 18 2.22 27.96 -14.03
C ALA A 18 3.27 27.05 -13.37
N GLY A 19 4.52 26.86 -13.79
CA GLY A 19 5.30 27.23 -14.96
C GLY A 19 6.64 26.47 -14.86
N VAL A 20 7.42 26.51 -15.93
CA VAL A 20 8.82 26.02 -16.09
C VAL A 20 9.02 24.50 -16.23
N GLY A 21 9.44 24.07 -17.43
CA GLY A 21 10.19 22.82 -17.64
C GLY A 21 9.51 21.77 -18.50
N ASP A 22 9.67 21.89 -19.82
CA ASP A 22 9.25 20.96 -20.86
C ASP A 22 9.91 19.57 -20.71
N LEU A 23 9.16 18.58 -20.24
CA LEU A 23 9.37 17.15 -20.50
C LEU A 23 8.00 16.55 -20.83
N ALA A 24 7.73 16.45 -22.13
CA ALA A 24 6.49 15.90 -22.68
C ALA A 24 6.21 14.48 -22.15
N MET A 25 5.27 14.37 -21.21
CA MET A 25 4.48 13.15 -21.04
C MET A 25 3.50 13.05 -22.21
N LEU A 26 3.83 12.22 -23.21
CA LEU A 26 2.84 11.78 -24.18
C LEU A 26 1.86 10.83 -23.48
N PRO A 27 0.54 11.03 -23.57
CA PRO A 27 -0.40 10.00 -23.18
C PRO A 27 -0.26 8.86 -24.19
N ILE A 28 0.26 7.72 -23.73
CA ILE A 28 0.24 6.48 -24.49
C ILE A 28 -1.23 6.07 -24.62
N ASN A 29 -1.86 6.46 -25.72
CA ASN A 29 -3.15 5.93 -26.16
C ASN A 29 -2.91 4.52 -26.71
N VAL A 30 -2.96 3.53 -25.83
CA VAL A 30 -3.06 2.12 -26.23
C VAL A 30 -4.53 1.73 -26.22
N HIS A 31 -5.13 1.71 -27.41
CA HIS A 31 -6.41 1.08 -27.66
C HIS A 31 -6.17 -0.44 -27.79
N LEU A 32 -6.42 -1.18 -26.71
CA LEU A 32 -6.45 -2.65 -26.75
C LEU A 32 -7.89 -3.13 -26.52
N SER A 33 -8.42 -3.74 -27.56
CA SER A 33 -9.57 -4.64 -27.51
C SER A 33 -9.26 -5.83 -26.58
N GLY A 34 -10.14 -6.09 -25.62
CA GLY A 34 -10.02 -7.18 -24.65
C GLY A 34 -9.62 -6.67 -23.27
N GLU A 35 -10.61 -6.51 -22.40
CA GLU A 35 -10.45 -6.14 -20.99
C GLU A 35 -9.67 -7.22 -20.21
N ARG A 36 -8.35 -7.29 -20.41
CA ARG A 36 -7.46 -7.93 -19.46
C ARG A 36 -7.08 -6.87 -18.44
N ARG A 37 -7.91 -6.70 -17.40
CA ARG A 37 -7.43 -6.10 -16.15
C ARG A 37 -6.18 -6.87 -15.79
N LEU A 38 -5.00 -6.25 -15.86
CA LEU A 38 -3.79 -6.84 -15.32
C LEU A 38 -4.08 -7.06 -13.84
N THR A 39 -4.37 -8.31 -13.45
CA THR A 39 -4.53 -8.68 -12.06
C THR A 39 -3.16 -8.51 -11.42
N THR A 40 -2.91 -7.33 -10.85
CA THR A 40 -1.70 -7.05 -10.07
C THR A 40 -1.59 -8.11 -8.99
N SER A 41 -0.44 -8.81 -8.91
CA SER A 41 -0.25 -9.80 -7.87
C SER A 41 -0.16 -9.11 -6.50
N ALA A 42 -0.39 -9.85 -5.41
CA ALA A 42 -0.24 -9.27 -4.07
C ALA A 42 1.20 -8.81 -3.80
N ALA A 43 2.19 -9.49 -4.40
CA ALA A 43 3.60 -9.11 -4.38
C ALA A 43 3.84 -7.77 -5.08
N ASP A 44 3.26 -7.57 -6.26
CA ASP A 44 3.35 -6.30 -7.00
C ASP A 44 2.66 -5.17 -6.23
N SER A 45 1.51 -5.46 -5.61
CA SER A 45 0.75 -4.48 -4.85
C SER A 45 1.50 -4.01 -3.61
N VAL A 46 2.09 -4.94 -2.83
CA VAL A 46 2.87 -4.58 -1.64
C VAL A 46 4.15 -3.82 -2.01
N ALA A 47 4.80 -4.17 -3.14
CA ALA A 47 5.94 -3.43 -3.66
C ALA A 47 5.56 -2.00 -4.08
N ALA A 48 4.45 -1.85 -4.81
CA ALA A 48 3.94 -0.54 -5.20
C ALA A 48 3.58 0.32 -3.98
N LEU A 49 2.96 -0.27 -2.95
CA LEU A 49 2.64 0.44 -1.72
C LEU A 49 3.90 0.89 -0.96
N ARG A 50 4.91 0.03 -0.87
CA ARG A 50 6.22 0.39 -0.30
C ARG A 50 6.80 1.61 -1.03
N ASP A 51 6.74 1.62 -2.36
CA ASP A 51 7.32 2.69 -3.17
C ASP A 51 6.53 4.00 -3.05
N VAL A 52 5.21 3.92 -2.83
CA VAL A 52 4.36 5.09 -2.49
C VAL A 52 4.71 5.66 -1.12
N LEU A 53 4.92 4.83 -0.10
CA LEU A 53 5.19 5.29 1.27
C LEU A 53 6.62 5.79 1.48
N ARG A 54 7.59 5.20 0.78
CA ARG A 54 9.04 5.49 0.91
C ARG A 54 9.44 6.98 0.82
N PRO A 55 8.89 7.83 -0.07
CA PRO A 55 9.30 9.23 -0.16
C PRO A 55 8.76 10.11 0.98
N TYR A 56 7.77 9.65 1.74
CA TYR A 56 7.18 10.46 2.80
C TYR A 56 8.09 10.55 4.02
N ARG A 57 8.16 11.75 4.60
CA ARG A 57 8.76 11.98 5.93
C ARG A 57 7.64 12.08 6.95
N PHE A 58 7.49 11.06 7.76
CA PHE A 58 6.50 11.03 8.83
C PHE A 58 7.05 11.71 10.09
N ARG A 59 6.17 12.45 10.78
CA ARG A 59 6.42 12.98 12.13
C ARG A 59 5.55 12.18 13.09
N PHE A 60 6.18 11.55 14.07
CA PHE A 60 5.52 10.68 15.05
C PHE A 60 6.43 10.48 16.25
N VAL A 61 5.83 10.25 17.42
CA VAL A 61 6.53 9.77 18.63
C VAL A 61 6.15 8.34 19.00
N ASP A 62 4.99 7.87 18.53
CA ASP A 62 4.45 6.55 18.82
C ASP A 62 3.86 5.87 17.57
N GLU A 63 3.43 4.61 17.72
CA GLU A 63 2.87 3.81 16.64
C GLU A 63 1.56 4.38 16.11
N ARG A 64 0.72 4.94 16.99
CA ARG A 64 -0.57 5.52 16.63
C ARG A 64 -0.38 6.76 15.72
N GLU A 65 0.52 7.65 16.06
CA GLU A 65 0.83 8.83 15.23
C GLU A 65 1.43 8.42 13.88
N LEU A 66 2.25 7.38 13.85
CA LEU A 66 2.77 6.84 12.58
C LEU A 66 1.63 6.23 11.75
N GLN A 67 0.71 5.49 12.37
CA GLN A 67 -0.49 4.99 11.69
C GLN A 67 -1.34 6.14 11.13
N ASP A 68 -1.59 7.20 11.90
CA ASP A 68 -2.35 8.37 11.42
C ASP A 68 -1.66 9.05 10.23
N GLY A 69 -0.32 9.09 10.23
CA GLY A 69 0.48 9.58 9.11
C GLY A 69 0.31 8.70 7.86
N ILE A 70 0.40 7.39 8.01
CA ILE A 70 0.20 6.41 6.92
C ILE A 70 -1.23 6.49 6.38
N GLU A 71 -2.23 6.61 7.25
CA GLU A 71 -3.64 6.73 6.89
C GLU A 71 -3.89 7.95 5.98
N LYS A 72 -3.24 9.09 6.25
CA LYS A 72 -3.31 10.27 5.37
C LYS A 72 -2.78 9.98 3.96
N VAL A 73 -1.71 9.19 3.85
CA VAL A 73 -1.16 8.79 2.53
C VAL A 73 -2.12 7.82 1.83
N LEU A 74 -2.68 6.86 2.57
CA LEU A 74 -3.64 5.90 2.04
C LEU A 74 -4.95 6.58 1.58
N ALA A 75 -5.48 7.52 2.37
CA ALA A 75 -6.67 8.29 2.04
C ALA A 75 -6.47 9.19 0.80
N GLY A 76 -5.24 9.63 0.54
CA GLY A 76 -4.87 10.33 -0.70
C GLY A 76 -4.70 9.40 -1.91
N SER A 77 -4.76 8.08 -1.72
CA SER A 77 -4.66 7.08 -2.78
C SER A 77 -6.04 6.55 -3.19
N LEU A 78 -6.16 6.02 -4.41
CA LEU A 78 -7.40 5.39 -4.89
C LEU A 78 -7.63 3.97 -4.33
N ARG A 79 -6.92 3.56 -3.27
CA ARG A 79 -6.99 2.22 -2.68
C ARG A 79 -7.96 2.21 -1.51
N GLY A 80 -8.94 1.31 -1.54
CA GLY A 80 -9.79 1.04 -0.37
C GLY A 80 -8.99 0.30 0.71
N TYR A 81 -9.28 0.65 1.97
CA TYR A 81 -8.65 0.05 3.13
C TYR A 81 -9.57 0.06 4.34
N LYS A 82 -9.29 -0.82 5.29
CA LYS A 82 -9.86 -0.83 6.63
C LYS A 82 -8.75 -0.67 7.66
N ARG A 83 -8.83 0.37 8.48
CA ARG A 83 -7.98 0.54 9.66
C ARG A 83 -8.38 -0.47 10.73
N GLU A 84 -7.39 -1.00 11.46
CA GLU A 84 -7.57 -1.94 12.56
C GLU A 84 -8.49 -3.11 12.15
N ALA A 85 -8.19 -3.76 11.03
CA ALA A 85 -9.11 -4.72 10.44
C ALA A 85 -9.16 -6.03 11.26
N VAL A 86 -10.34 -6.40 11.76
CA VAL A 86 -10.52 -7.68 12.46
C VAL A 86 -10.42 -8.84 11.47
N LEU A 87 -9.39 -9.68 11.62
CA LEU A 87 -9.24 -10.94 10.89
C LEU A 87 -9.78 -12.14 11.69
N GLY A 88 -9.69 -12.04 13.02
CA GLY A 88 -10.16 -13.05 13.96
C GLY A 88 -10.20 -12.50 15.39
N PRO A 89 -10.44 -13.35 16.41
CA PRO A 89 -10.62 -12.90 17.79
C PRO A 89 -9.45 -12.08 18.37
N ALA A 90 -8.22 -12.34 17.92
CA ALA A 90 -7.01 -11.70 18.42
C ALA A 90 -6.10 -11.13 17.32
N ASP A 91 -6.58 -11.13 16.07
CA ASP A 91 -5.78 -10.74 14.91
C ASP A 91 -6.35 -9.46 14.30
N ARG A 92 -5.56 -8.39 14.38
CA ARG A 92 -5.95 -7.05 13.94
C ARG A 92 -4.73 -6.31 13.39
N PRO A 93 -4.41 -6.45 12.09
CA PRO A 93 -3.45 -5.56 11.44
C PRO A 93 -3.90 -4.10 11.53
N ASP A 94 -2.94 -3.18 11.55
CA ASP A 94 -3.20 -1.74 11.59
C ASP A 94 -3.98 -1.28 10.37
N PHE A 95 -3.71 -1.87 9.20
CA PHE A 95 -4.52 -1.68 8.00
C PHE A 95 -4.65 -2.99 7.21
N LEU A 96 -5.78 -3.14 6.54
CA LEU A 96 -5.99 -4.15 5.50
C LEU A 96 -6.52 -3.47 4.25
N LEU A 97 -5.80 -3.59 3.13
CA LEU A 97 -6.24 -3.10 1.83
C LEU A 97 -7.25 -4.07 1.19
N ASP A 98 -8.11 -3.56 0.32
CA ASP A 98 -9.15 -4.35 -0.38
C ASP A 98 -8.57 -5.50 -1.22
N ASP A 99 -7.31 -5.39 -1.66
CA ASP A 99 -6.61 -6.42 -2.43
C ASP A 99 -5.87 -7.45 -1.57
N GLY A 100 -6.00 -7.37 -0.25
CA GLY A 100 -5.48 -8.31 0.74
C GLY A 100 -4.09 -7.99 1.27
N VAL A 101 -3.54 -6.80 1.02
CA VAL A 101 -2.28 -6.38 1.66
C VAL A 101 -2.55 -5.94 3.10
N ALA A 102 -2.00 -6.64 4.07
CA ALA A 102 -1.99 -6.22 5.48
C ALA A 102 -0.81 -5.30 5.76
N ILE A 103 -1.01 -4.24 6.52
CA ILE A 103 0.04 -3.33 6.97
C ILE A 103 0.16 -3.43 8.49
N GLU A 104 1.39 -3.58 8.97
CA GLU A 104 1.74 -3.58 10.38
C GLU A 104 2.80 -2.50 10.64
N VAL A 105 2.56 -1.65 11.63
CA VAL A 105 3.36 -0.49 12.00
C VAL A 105 4.16 -0.81 13.26
N LYS A 106 5.45 -0.47 13.28
CA LYS A 106 6.31 -0.64 14.46
C LYS A 106 7.23 0.54 14.68
N VAL A 107 7.19 1.11 15.88
CA VAL A 107 8.17 2.12 16.32
C VAL A 107 9.26 1.49 17.19
N ASP A 108 8.90 0.47 17.97
CA ASP A 108 9.80 -0.29 18.83
C ASP A 108 9.42 -1.79 18.84
N GLY A 109 10.02 -2.58 19.73
CA GLY A 109 9.73 -3.99 19.94
C GLY A 109 10.72 -4.92 19.22
N SER A 110 10.45 -6.21 19.32
CA SER A 110 11.36 -7.25 18.81
C SER A 110 10.93 -7.85 17.48
N LEU A 111 11.91 -8.31 16.70
CA LEU A 111 11.67 -9.11 15.49
C LEU A 111 10.85 -10.38 15.78
N ALA A 112 11.09 -11.03 16.92
CA ALA A 112 10.40 -12.27 17.27
C ALA A 112 8.90 -12.04 17.51
N GLU A 113 8.53 -10.95 18.21
CA GLU A 113 7.14 -10.56 18.42
C GLU A 113 6.44 -10.24 17.09
N LEU A 114 7.11 -9.48 16.22
CA LEU A 114 6.59 -9.19 14.90
C LEU A 114 6.36 -10.49 14.10
N LEU A 115 7.35 -11.37 14.00
CA LEU A 115 7.24 -12.59 13.21
C LEU A 115 6.09 -13.48 13.70
N ARG A 116 5.91 -13.59 15.02
CA ARG A 116 4.75 -14.29 15.60
C ARG A 116 3.44 -13.62 15.21
N GLN A 117 3.38 -12.29 15.23
CA GLN A 117 2.18 -11.53 14.88
C GLN A 117 1.81 -11.71 13.40
N VAL A 118 2.75 -11.45 12.48
CA VAL A 118 2.50 -11.51 11.04
C VAL A 118 2.35 -12.95 10.53
N SER A 119 2.89 -13.95 11.24
CA SER A 119 2.61 -15.37 10.98
C SER A 119 1.13 -15.70 11.20
N ARG A 120 0.50 -15.16 12.25
CA ARG A 120 -0.95 -15.32 12.46
C ARG A 120 -1.76 -14.66 11.35
N TYR A 121 -1.35 -13.48 10.89
CA TYR A 121 -2.03 -12.83 9.75
C TYR A 121 -1.92 -13.69 8.48
N ALA A 122 -0.75 -14.27 8.23
CA ALA A 122 -0.51 -15.09 7.06
C ALA A 122 -1.36 -16.37 7.03
N SER A 123 -1.94 -16.84 8.14
CA SER A 123 -2.88 -17.98 8.11
C SER A 123 -4.29 -17.61 7.64
N HIS A 124 -4.62 -16.33 7.46
CA HIS A 124 -5.93 -15.88 6.96
C HIS A 124 -5.92 -15.70 5.44
N ASP A 125 -6.85 -16.31 4.71
CA ASP A 125 -6.95 -16.21 3.24
C ASP A 125 -7.18 -14.78 2.73
N SER A 126 -7.81 -13.94 3.55
CA SER A 126 -8.01 -12.51 3.26
C SER A 126 -6.71 -11.71 3.23
N VAL A 127 -5.64 -12.22 3.87
CA VAL A 127 -4.30 -11.64 3.79
C VAL A 127 -3.54 -12.32 2.68
N ARG A 128 -3.08 -11.57 1.69
CA ARG A 128 -2.36 -12.06 0.51
C ARG A 128 -0.90 -11.64 0.47
N ALA A 129 -0.55 -10.55 1.15
CA ALA A 129 0.81 -10.07 1.38
C ALA A 129 0.83 -9.18 2.62
N ILE A 130 2.02 -8.95 3.18
CA ILE A 130 2.20 -8.16 4.40
C ILE A 130 3.29 -7.11 4.17
N LEU A 131 2.99 -5.85 4.49
CA LEU A 131 3.95 -4.76 4.58
C LEU A 131 4.20 -4.41 6.05
N VAL A 132 5.46 -4.43 6.47
CA VAL A 132 5.88 -3.95 7.79
C VAL A 132 6.54 -2.59 7.60
N VAL A 133 5.99 -1.56 8.24
CA VAL A 133 6.49 -0.17 8.13
C VAL A 133 6.92 0.32 9.50
N GLY A 134 8.11 0.93 9.61
CA GLY A 134 8.55 1.36 10.94
C GLY A 134 10.01 1.77 11.06
N THR A 135 10.44 2.06 12.28
CA THR A 135 11.82 2.51 12.60
C THR A 135 12.81 1.42 13.01
N PRO A 136 12.41 0.27 13.61
CA PRO A 136 13.36 -0.73 14.08
C PRO A 136 14.30 -1.23 12.98
N TYR A 137 15.59 -1.36 13.31
CA TYR A 137 16.61 -1.77 12.33
C TYR A 137 16.38 -3.16 11.75
N TRP A 138 15.72 -4.03 12.51
CA TRP A 138 15.45 -5.40 12.11
C TRP A 138 14.38 -5.48 11.02
N ILE A 139 13.61 -4.41 10.73
CA ILE A 139 12.64 -4.39 9.61
C ILE A 139 13.34 -4.68 8.28
N ALA A 140 14.57 -4.20 8.10
CA ALA A 140 15.38 -4.47 6.91
C ALA A 140 15.91 -5.92 6.83
N LYS A 141 15.69 -6.73 7.88
CA LYS A 141 16.19 -8.10 8.03
C LYS A 141 15.08 -9.16 8.08
N ILE A 142 13.82 -8.75 7.92
CA ILE A 142 12.71 -9.71 7.89
C ILE A 142 12.82 -10.61 6.66
N PRO A 143 12.34 -11.86 6.71
CA PRO A 143 12.31 -12.73 5.54
C PRO A 143 11.41 -12.13 4.45
N SER A 144 11.67 -12.49 3.19
CA SER A 144 10.87 -12.03 2.05
C SER A 144 9.49 -12.68 1.96
N GLU A 145 9.24 -13.73 2.74
CA GLU A 145 7.98 -14.45 2.79
C GLU A 145 7.69 -14.99 4.19
N ILE A 146 6.40 -15.18 4.49
CA ILE A 146 5.93 -15.88 5.69
C ILE A 146 4.61 -16.57 5.37
N GLY A 147 4.48 -17.86 5.74
CA GLY A 147 3.29 -18.65 5.40
C GLY A 147 3.01 -18.74 3.89
N GLY A 148 4.05 -18.70 3.05
CA GLY A 148 3.91 -18.68 1.59
C GLY A 148 3.40 -17.36 1.01
N LYS A 149 3.31 -16.30 1.82
CA LYS A 149 2.84 -14.96 1.41
C LYS A 149 4.00 -13.96 1.43
N PRO A 150 4.07 -13.03 0.47
CA PRO A 150 5.09 -11.99 0.45
C PRO A 150 5.10 -11.18 1.75
N LEU A 151 6.30 -10.96 2.29
CA LEU A 151 6.55 -10.11 3.45
C LEU A 151 7.60 -9.06 3.05
N VAL A 152 7.24 -7.78 3.16
CA VAL A 152 8.09 -6.67 2.73
C VAL A 152 8.30 -5.72 3.90
N GLY A 153 9.55 -5.31 4.12
CA GLY A 153 9.92 -4.32 5.12
C GLY A 153 10.14 -2.95 4.49
N LEU A 154 9.58 -1.91 5.10
CA LEU A 154 9.88 -0.51 4.83
C LEU A 154 10.41 0.13 6.12
N ARG A 155 11.73 0.23 6.22
CA ARG A 155 12.34 0.97 7.32
C ARG A 155 12.29 2.47 7.02
N LEU A 156 11.64 3.21 7.90
CA LEU A 156 11.60 4.66 7.91
C LEU A 156 12.76 5.20 8.74
N VAL A 157 13.43 6.22 8.20
CA VAL A 157 14.29 7.10 8.98
C VAL A 157 13.41 8.22 9.50
N ALA A 158 13.09 8.19 10.79
CA ALA A 158 12.27 9.22 11.42
C ALA A 158 12.88 10.60 11.17
N SER A 159 12.03 11.59 10.88
CA SER A 159 12.45 12.99 10.94
C SER A 159 12.24 13.45 12.38
N LEU A 160 13.33 13.65 13.11
CA LEU A 160 13.30 14.37 14.38
C LEU A 160 12.77 15.80 14.14
N LEU A 161 12.03 16.29 15.14
CA LEU A 161 11.40 17.62 15.22
C LEU A 161 12.32 18.74 14.73
#